data_AF-A0A5E4C777-F1
#
_entry.id   AF-A0A5E4C777-F1
#
_cell.length_a   1.000
_cell.length_b   1.000
_cell.length_c   1.000
_cell.angle_alpha   90.00
_cell.angle_beta   90.00
_cell.angle_gamma   90.00
#
_symmetry.space_group_name_H-M   'P 1'
#
loop_
_entity.id
_entity.type
_entity.pdbx_description
1 polymer ?
#
loop_
_entity_poly.entity_id
_entity_poly.type
_entity_poly.pdbx_seq_one_letter_code
_entity_poly.pdbx_strand_id
1 'polypeptide(L)'
;MVLPWLLKLVMVSMWLGSSFAQKVTQTQPAMWVQEKEAVSLLCSYDAIAGSYGLLWYKQPSSGEMVFLILQNSYGQENATE
;
A
#
# COMPACT_ATOMS: atom_id res chain seq x y z
N MET A 1 15.24 40.01 -15.68
CA MET A 1 14.52 39.96 -14.38
C MET A 1 13.47 38.84 -14.37
N VAL A 2 13.81 37.65 -14.88
CA VAL A 2 12.85 36.54 -15.11
C VAL A 2 13.35 35.26 -14.45
N LEU A 3 14.67 35.05 -14.48
CA LEU A 3 15.35 33.93 -13.84
C LEU A 3 15.03 33.74 -12.33
N PRO A 4 15.04 34.78 -11.46
CA PRO A 4 14.71 34.59 -10.04
C PRO A 4 13.24 34.26 -9.81
N TRP A 5 12.34 34.65 -10.72
CA TRP A 5 10.93 34.25 -10.66
C TRP A 5 10.79 32.77 -11.04
N LEU A 6 11.38 32.35 -12.16
CA LEU A 6 11.35 30.96 -12.60
C LEU A 6 11.91 30.03 -11.53
N LEU A 7 13.02 30.40 -10.88
CA LEU A 7 13.60 29.63 -9.78
C LEU A 7 12.63 29.48 -8.60
N LYS A 8 11.90 30.53 -8.21
CA LYS A 8 10.88 30.44 -7.15
C LYS A 8 9.75 29.49 -7.51
N LEU A 9 9.30 29.50 -8.77
CA LEU A 9 8.26 28.59 -9.25
C LEU A 9 8.71 27.12 -9.23
N VAL A 10 9.94 26.85 -9.67
CA VAL A 10 10.52 25.50 -9.60
C VAL A 10 10.61 25.03 -8.14
N MET A 11 11.11 25.89 -7.25
CA MET A 11 11.18 25.55 -5.82
C MET A 11 9.79 25.26 -5.25
N VAL A 12 8.77 26.10 -5.50
CA VAL A 12 7.39 25.81 -5.05
C VAL A 12 6.86 24.49 -5.62
N SER A 13 7.16 24.17 -6.88
CA SER A 13 6.70 22.92 -7.51
C SER A 13 7.29 21.66 -6.89
N MET A 14 8.53 21.71 -6.38
CA MET A 14 9.16 20.55 -5.73
C MET A 14 8.60 20.26 -4.33
N TRP A 15 7.94 21.24 -3.70
CA TRP A 15 7.32 21.09 -2.38
C TRP A 15 5.90 20.52 -2.45
N LEU A 16 5.28 20.58 -3.63
CA LEU A 16 4.09 19.81 -3.97
C LEU A 16 4.53 18.35 -4.18
N GLY A 17 4.76 17.65 -3.07
CA GLY A 17 5.17 16.26 -3.09
C GLY A 17 4.22 15.42 -3.93
N SER A 18 4.78 14.61 -4.82
CA SER A 18 4.05 13.63 -5.60
C SER A 18 3.44 12.61 -4.63
N SER A 19 2.18 12.79 -4.25
CA SER A 19 1.43 11.73 -3.57
C SER A 19 1.16 10.64 -4.61
N PHE A 20 2.03 9.64 -4.67
CA PHE A 20 1.73 8.39 -5.37
C PHE A 20 0.64 7.66 -4.58
N ALA A 21 -0.61 8.09 -4.75
CA ALA A 21 -1.75 7.39 -4.18
C ALA A 21 -1.92 6.09 -4.96
N GLN A 22 -1.37 5.00 -4.42
CA GLN A 22 -1.62 3.65 -4.92
C GLN A 22 -2.99 3.20 -4.39
N LYS A 23 -3.88 2.79 -5.30
CA LYS A 23 -5.22 2.32 -4.96
C LYS A 23 -5.17 0.84 -4.67
N VAL A 24 -5.73 0.44 -3.52
CA VAL A 24 -5.97 -0.96 -3.16
C VAL A 24 -7.47 -1.21 -3.15
N THR A 25 -7.90 -2.30 -3.78
CA THR A 25 -9.29 -2.75 -3.82
C THR A 25 -9.38 -4.16 -3.27
N GLN A 26 -10.10 -4.31 -2.16
CA GLN A 26 -10.46 -5.60 -1.58
C GLN A 26 -11.92 -5.87 -1.92
N THR A 27 -12.18 -6.81 -2.83
CA THR A 27 -13.53 -7.04 -3.40
C THR A 27 -14.29 -8.17 -2.72
N GLN A 28 -13.61 -8.96 -1.89
CA GLN A 28 -14.23 -10.13 -1.28
C GLN A 28 -15.23 -9.75 -0.18
N PRO A 29 -16.40 -10.41 -0.12
CA PRO A 29 -17.33 -10.24 0.98
C PRO A 29 -16.77 -10.82 2.28
N ALA A 30 -17.35 -10.41 3.41
CA ALA A 30 -17.08 -11.05 4.70
C ALA A 30 -17.38 -12.56 4.60
N MET A 31 -16.46 -13.38 5.11
CA MET A 31 -16.55 -14.84 5.06
C MET A 31 -16.38 -15.43 6.46
N TRP A 32 -17.11 -16.49 6.73
CA TRP A 32 -16.95 -17.31 7.93
C TRP A 32 -16.20 -18.57 7.55
N VAL A 33 -15.11 -18.84 8.24
CA VAL A 33 -14.24 -19.99 7.99
C VAL A 33 -14.06 -20.72 9.30
N GLN A 34 -14.03 -22.05 9.25
CA GLN A 34 -13.74 -22.85 10.43
C GLN A 34 -12.30 -22.60 10.89
N GLU A 35 -12.08 -22.48 12.19
CA GLU A 35 -10.73 -22.28 12.72
C GLU A 35 -9.77 -23.37 12.22
N LYS A 36 -8.54 -22.95 11.89
CA LYS A 36 -7.45 -23.76 11.30
C LYS A 36 -7.62 -24.15 9.83
N GLU A 37 -8.75 -23.85 9.21
CA GLU A 37 -8.86 -23.94 7.75
C GLU A 37 -8.09 -22.79 7.08
N ALA A 38 -7.57 -23.06 5.88
CA ALA A 38 -6.86 -22.06 5.10
C ALA A 38 -7.84 -21.04 4.50
N VAL A 39 -7.43 -19.77 4.48
CA VAL A 39 -8.20 -18.68 3.85
C VAL A 39 -7.33 -17.94 2.85
N SER A 40 -7.92 -17.57 1.72
CA SER A 40 -7.29 -16.74 0.69
C SER A 40 -7.95 -15.38 0.67
N LEU A 41 -7.17 -14.32 0.88
CA LEU A 41 -7.62 -12.94 0.78
C LEU A 41 -7.19 -12.34 -0.57
N LEU A 42 -8.16 -11.96 -1.41
CA LEU A 42 -7.99 -11.33 -2.70
C LEU A 42 -7.78 -9.82 -2.54
N CYS A 43 -6.67 -9.34 -3.09
CA CYS A 43 -6.31 -7.93 -3.14
C CYS A 43 -5.90 -7.57 -4.57
N SER A 44 -6.57 -6.56 -5.14
CA SER A 44 -6.17 -5.93 -6.40
C SER A 44 -5.60 -4.55 -6.12
N TYR A 45 -4.54 -4.17 -6.82
CA TYR A 45 -3.91 -2.86 -6.64
C TYR A 45 -3.48 -2.27 -7.98
N ASP A 46 -3.49 -0.96 -8.06
CA ASP A 46 -2.97 -0.21 -9.20
C ASP A 46 -1.56 0.31 -8.86
N ALA A 47 -0.58 -0.02 -9.71
CA ALA A 47 0.80 0.44 -9.57
C ALA A 47 1.29 1.04 -10.89
N ILE A 48 1.90 2.23 -10.80
CA ILE A 48 2.52 2.91 -11.94
C ILE A 48 3.96 2.39 -12.15
N ALA A 49 4.64 2.04 -11.07
CA ALA A 49 5.99 1.50 -11.08
C ALA A 49 5.97 -0.03 -11.15
N GLY A 50 7.00 -0.61 -11.79
CA GLY A 50 7.22 -2.06 -11.76
C GLY A 50 7.67 -2.59 -10.39
N SER A 51 8.11 -1.69 -9.50
CA SER A 51 8.39 -2.00 -8.10
C SER A 51 7.20 -1.63 -7.21
N TYR A 52 6.83 -2.54 -6.31
CA TYR A 52 5.77 -2.29 -5.32
C TYR A 52 6.08 -2.98 -3.99
N GLY A 53 5.48 -2.44 -2.94
CA GLY A 53 5.38 -3.07 -1.62
C GLY A 53 3.92 -3.01 -1.15
N LEU A 54 3.35 -4.16 -0.81
CA LEU A 54 2.02 -4.30 -0.23
C LEU A 54 2.17 -4.70 1.22
N LEU A 55 1.51 -3.97 2.11
CA LEU A 55 1.47 -4.29 3.53
C LEU A 55 0.11 -4.85 3.89
N TRP A 56 0.10 -6.03 4.50
CA TRP A 56 -1.10 -6.69 5.00
C TRP A 56 -1.26 -6.45 6.49
N TYR A 57 -2.48 -6.11 6.91
CA TYR A 57 -2.85 -5.91 8.30
C TYR A 57 -4.13 -6.68 8.60
N LYS A 58 -4.27 -7.16 9.84
CA LYS A 58 -5.57 -7.55 10.41
C LYS A 58 -6.04 -6.49 11.38
N GLN A 59 -7.34 -6.24 11.38
CA GLN A 59 -8.00 -5.40 12.39
C GLN A 59 -8.98 -6.27 13.19
N PRO A 60 -8.60 -6.71 14.41
CA PRO A 60 -9.53 -7.36 15.31
C PRO A 60 -10.63 -6.38 15.79
N SER A 61 -11.63 -6.90 16.51
CA SER A 61 -12.69 -6.07 17.10
C SER A 61 -12.18 -5.02 18.10
N SER A 62 -10.94 -5.14 18.60
CA SER A 62 -10.27 -4.11 19.40
C SER A 62 -9.94 -2.84 18.61
N GLY A 63 -9.96 -2.88 17.28
CA GLY A 63 -9.69 -1.76 16.40
C GLY A 63 -8.20 -1.51 16.12
N GLU A 64 -7.28 -2.12 16.87
CA GLU A 64 -5.85 -2.01 16.64
C GLU A 64 -5.45 -2.76 15.36
N MET A 65 -4.71 -2.09 14.47
CA MET A 65 -4.19 -2.67 13.25
C MET A 65 -2.92 -3.46 13.55
N VAL A 66 -2.95 -4.77 13.34
CA VAL A 66 -1.80 -5.66 13.54
C VAL A 66 -1.17 -5.98 12.19
N PHE A 67 0.10 -5.64 12.02
CA PHE A 67 0.87 -5.96 10.81
C PHE A 67 1.01 -7.48 10.66
N LEU A 68 0.88 -7.97 9.43
CA LEU A 68 1.01 -9.39 9.09
C LEU A 68 2.20 -9.63 8.17
N ILE A 69 2.18 -9.03 6.98
CA ILE A 69 3.10 -9.39 5.89
C ILE A 69 3.49 -8.13 5.10
N LEU A 70 4.76 -8.03 4.70
CA LEU A 70 5.23 -7.15 3.64
C LEU A 70 5.47 -8.01 2.40
N GLN A 71 4.75 -7.73 1.32
CA GLN A 71 4.90 -8.40 0.04
C GLN A 71 5.48 -7.42 -0.98
N ASN A 72 6.64 -7.75 -1.53
CA ASN A 72 7.33 -6.90 -2.49
C ASN A 72 7.33 -7.50 -3.89
N SER A 73 7.52 -6.66 -4.91
CA SER A 73 7.69 -7.11 -6.30
C SER A 73 8.92 -8.00 -6.54
N TYR A 74 9.90 -7.95 -5.64
CA TYR A 74 11.20 -8.63 -5.79
C TYR A 74 11.35 -9.92 -4.97
N GLY A 75 10.36 -10.30 -4.16
CA GLY A 75 10.42 -11.52 -3.36
C GLY A 75 9.11 -11.86 -2.67
N GLN A 76 8.74 -13.14 -2.69
CA GLN A 76 7.75 -13.74 -1.78
C GLN A 76 8.49 -14.21 -0.52
N GLU A 77 8.81 -13.32 0.40
CA GLU A 77 9.11 -13.75 1.76
C GLU A 77 7.82 -13.71 2.56
N ASN A 78 7.26 -14.88 2.85
CA ASN A 78 6.16 -15.00 3.79
C ASN A 78 6.68 -14.62 5.19
N ALA A 79 5.95 -13.80 5.93
CA ALA A 79 6.26 -13.57 7.34
C ALA A 79 6.17 -14.91 8.08
N THR A 80 7.25 -15.27 8.78
CA THR A 80 7.26 -16.42 9.68
C THR A 80 6.52 -16.04 10.96
N GLU A 81 5.68 -16.95 11.44
CA GLU A 81 4.83 -16.80 12.64
C GLU A 81 5.61 -16.43 13.91
#